data_AF-A0A932CZ63-F1
#
_entry.id   AF-A0A932CZ63-F1
#
_cell.length_a   1.000
_cell.length_b   1.000
_cell.length_c   1.000
_cell.angle_alpha   90.00
_cell.angle_beta   90.00
_cell.angle_gamma   90.00
#
_symmetry.space_group_name_H-M   'P 1'
#
loop_
_entity.id
_entity.type
_entity.pdbx_description
1 polymer ?
#
loop_
_entity_poly.entity_id
_entity_poly.type
_entity_poly.pdbx_seq_one_letter_code
_entity_poly.pdbx_strand_id
1 'polypeptide(L)'
;MAIRTKGRPDTYSIAQARDSLARIVHEAEQGRAIELTRRGKPVAAVVSVRDLERIRGGRAGLWETLVVFRAKADLEDLWAEGDPLQGVRDRSPGRQVRL
;
A
#
# COMPACT_ATOMS: atom_id res chain seq x y z
N MET A 1 -10.41 -5.89 -6.23
CA MET A 1 -9.60 -4.88 -5.50
C MET A 1 -8.33 -4.62 -6.30
N ALA A 2 -8.27 -3.51 -7.05
CA ALA A 2 -7.16 -3.23 -7.96
C ALA A 2 -5.93 -2.75 -7.17
N ILE A 3 -4.83 -3.49 -7.28
CA ILE A 3 -3.51 -3.03 -6.84
C ILE A 3 -3.12 -1.93 -7.83
N ARG A 4 -3.32 -0.66 -7.45
CA ARG A 4 -2.85 0.49 -8.23
C ARG A 4 -1.34 0.33 -8.40
N THR A 5 -0.90 0.10 -9.64
CA THR A 5 0.50 0.24 -10.02
C THR A 5 0.94 1.64 -9.66
N LYS A 6 1.83 1.75 -8.68
CA LYS A 6 2.36 3.02 -8.18
C LYS A 6 3.16 3.63 -9.33
N GLY A 7 2.55 4.57 -10.05
CA GLY A 7 3.25 5.37 -11.06
C GLY A 7 4.49 5.99 -10.44
N ARG A 8 5.57 6.11 -11.22
CA ARG A 8 6.82 6.70 -10.75
C ARG A 8 6.51 8.08 -10.13
N PRO A 9 6.94 8.35 -8.89
CA PRO A 9 6.60 9.60 -8.22
C PRO A 9 7.11 10.79 -9.03
N ASP A 10 6.27 11.82 -9.17
CA ASP A 10 6.67 13.05 -9.85
C ASP A 10 7.92 13.60 -9.16
N THR A 11 8.90 14.04 -9.94
CA THR A 11 10.23 14.41 -9.42
C THR A 11 10.48 15.90 -9.64
N TYR A 12 10.81 16.63 -8.58
CA TYR A 12 11.19 18.04 -8.64
C TYR A 12 12.57 18.25 -8.02
N SER A 13 13.35 19.19 -8.56
CA SER A 13 14.51 19.70 -7.82
C SER A 13 14.04 20.56 -6.65
N ILE A 14 14.83 20.66 -5.58
CA ILE A 14 14.54 21.57 -4.46
C ILE A 14 14.35 23.02 -4.93
N ALA A 15 15.09 23.45 -5.95
CA ALA A 15 14.93 24.78 -6.53
C ALA A 15 13.54 24.97 -7.15
N GLN A 16 13.09 24.03 -7.99
CA GLN A 16 11.74 24.06 -8.56
C GLN A 16 10.66 23.92 -7.48
N ALA A 17 10.90 23.11 -6.47
CA ALA A 17 9.95 22.87 -5.40
C ALA A 17 9.72 24.13 -4.55
N ARG A 18 10.75 24.96 -4.35
CA ARG A 18 10.62 26.24 -3.66
C ARG A 18 9.61 27.15 -4.35
N ASP A 19 9.66 27.22 -5.67
CA ASP A 19 8.85 28.15 -6.46
C ASP A 19 7.43 27.58 -6.73
N SER A 20 7.22 26.28 -6.51
CA SER A 20 5.94 25.57 -6.76
C SER A 20 5.41 24.83 -5.53
N LEU A 21 5.79 25.24 -4.31
CA LEU A 21 5.52 24.47 -3.09
C LEU A 21 4.02 24.22 -2.87
N ALA A 22 3.19 25.25 -3.04
CA ALA A 22 1.74 25.14 -2.85
C ALA A 22 1.12 24.08 -3.79
N ARG A 23 1.55 24.06 -5.06
CA ARG A 23 1.09 23.05 -6.02
C ARG A 23 1.55 21.65 -5.60
N ILE A 24 2.82 21.49 -5.23
CA ILE A 24 3.37 20.20 -4.78
C ILE A 24 2.61 19.67 -3.56
N VAL A 25 2.28 20.53 -2.60
CA VAL A 25 1.48 20.14 -1.43
C VAL A 25 0.08 19.68 -1.86
N HIS A 26 -0.58 20.43 -2.74
CA HIS A 26 -1.91 20.04 -3.24
C HIS A 26 -1.88 18.70 -4.00
N GLU A 27 -0.85 18.44 -4.79
CA GLU A 27 -0.66 17.15 -5.46
C GLU A 27 -0.44 16.02 -4.44
N ALA A 28 0.32 16.28 -3.37
CA ALA A 28 0.53 15.34 -2.28
C ALA A 28 -0.76 15.02 -1.52
N GLU A 29 -1.61 16.02 -1.26
CA GLU A 29 -2.93 15.84 -0.63
C GLU A 29 -3.85 14.93 -1.45
N GLN A 30 -3.74 14.95 -2.77
CA GLN A 30 -4.45 14.04 -3.68
C GLN A 30 -3.91 12.60 -3.67
N GLY A 31 -2.89 12.31 -2.84
CA GLY A 31 -2.30 10.99 -2.68
C GLY A 31 -1.16 10.69 -3.67
N ARG A 32 -0.62 11.70 -4.35
CA ARG A 32 0.59 11.55 -5.17
C ARG A 32 1.83 11.67 -4.29
N ALA A 33 2.72 10.68 -4.34
CA ALA A 33 4.03 10.79 -3.72
C ALA A 33 4.95 11.57 -4.67
N ILE A 34 5.71 12.52 -4.14
CA ILE A 34 6.56 13.41 -4.93
C ILE A 34 7.99 13.34 -4.40
N GLU A 35 8.95 13.11 -5.28
CA GLU A 35 10.37 13.05 -4.94
C GLU A 35 11.03 14.42 -5.10
N LEU A 36 11.76 14.83 -4.08
CA LEU A 36 12.61 16.02 -4.10
C LEU A 36 14.05 15.61 -4.35
N THR A 37 14.67 16.24 -5.33
CA THR A 37 16.05 15.98 -5.74
C THR A 37 16.95 17.18 -5.49
N ARG A 38 18.23 16.88 -5.26
CA ARG A 38 19.31 17.86 -5.23
C ARG A 38 20.41 17.37 -6.17
N ARG A 39 20.78 18.18 -7.17
CA ARG A 39 21.76 17.80 -8.20
C ARG A 39 21.39 16.47 -8.88
N GLY A 40 20.11 16.27 -9.17
CA GLY A 40 19.57 15.06 -9.81
C GLY A 40 19.47 13.83 -8.90
N LYS A 41 19.91 13.90 -7.64
CA LYS A 41 19.82 12.78 -6.69
C LYS A 41 18.59 12.95 -5.78
N PRO A 42 17.74 11.93 -5.61
CA PRO A 42 16.65 11.96 -4.63
C PRO A 42 17.20 12.17 -3.22
N VAL A 43 16.59 13.08 -2.46
CA VAL A 43 17.00 13.41 -1.08
C VAL A 43 15.86 13.48 -0.08
N ALA A 44 14.63 13.69 -0.54
CA ALA A 44 13.44 13.71 0.30
C ALA A 44 12.19 13.37 -0.53
N ALA A 45 11.06 13.12 0.13
CA ALA A 45 9.78 12.96 -0.52
C ALA A 45 8.68 13.73 0.24
N VAL A 46 7.71 14.24 -0.51
CA VAL A 46 6.48 14.84 0.02
C VAL A 46 5.34 13.86 -0.21
N VAL A 47 4.56 13.62 0.85
CA VAL A 47 3.39 12.73 0.85
C VAL A 47 2.28 13.36 1.67
N SER A 48 1.03 12.92 1.49
CA SER A 48 -0.07 13.36 2.35
C SER A 48 0.19 12.99 3.82
N VAL A 49 -0.40 13.74 4.76
CA VAL A 49 -0.35 13.40 6.19
C VAL A 49 -0.93 12.00 6.44
N ARG A 50 -2.01 11.63 5.76
CA ARG A 50 -2.61 10.28 5.84
C ARG A 50 -1.64 9.18 5.40
N ASP A 51 -0.85 9.41 4.35
CA ASP A 51 0.17 8.47 3.90
C ASP A 51 1.34 8.42 4.88
N LEU A 52 1.76 9.57 5.40
CA LEU A 52 2.79 9.65 6.44
C LEU A 52 2.38 8.91 7.71
N GLU A 53 1.13 9.08 8.16
CA GLU A 53 0.55 8.32 9.28
C GLU A 53 0.46 6.84 8.98
N ARG A 54 0.16 6.42 7.75
CA ARG A 54 0.19 5.00 7.37
C ARG A 54 1.60 4.42 7.44
N ILE A 55 2.60 5.19 7.03
CA ILE A 55 4.01 4.80 7.08
C ILE A 55 4.51 4.76 8.53
N ARG A 56 4.20 5.81 9.32
CA ARG A 56 4.60 5.94 10.73
C ARG A 56 3.85 5.00 11.64
N GLY A 57 2.57 4.82 11.38
CA GLY A 57 1.63 4.06 12.19
C GLY A 57 1.85 2.57 12.16
N GLY A 58 3.06 2.12 11.76
CA GLY A 58 3.63 0.80 11.96
C GLY A 58 2.54 -0.21 12.21
N ARG A 59 1.73 -0.50 11.17
CA ARG A 59 0.78 -1.60 11.29
C ARG A 59 1.63 -2.75 11.81
N ALA A 60 1.19 -3.37 12.90
CA ALA A 60 1.75 -4.64 13.35
C ALA A 60 2.02 -5.44 12.08
N GLY A 61 3.29 -5.79 11.87
CA GLY A 61 3.74 -6.47 10.68
C GLY A 61 2.76 -7.59 10.38
N LEU A 62 2.61 -7.96 9.11
CA LEU A 62 1.67 -9.03 8.73
C LEU A 62 1.77 -10.22 9.69
N TRP A 63 3.00 -10.56 10.10
CA TRP A 63 3.31 -11.54 11.11
C TRP A 63 2.70 -11.27 12.51
N GLU A 64 2.95 -10.10 13.11
CA GLU A 64 2.38 -9.74 14.41
C GLU A 64 0.85 -9.71 14.39
N THR A 65 0.27 -9.18 13.31
CA THR A 65 -1.19 -9.18 13.12
C THR A 65 -1.72 -10.61 13.00
N LEU A 66 -1.04 -11.50 12.27
CA LEU A 66 -1.40 -12.91 12.14
C LEU A 66 -1.29 -13.65 13.48
N VAL A 67 -0.26 -13.37 14.27
CA VAL A 67 -0.07 -13.96 15.61
C VAL A 67 -1.23 -13.54 16.53
N VAL A 68 -1.57 -12.25 16.57
CA VAL A 68 -2.72 -11.76 17.35
C VAL A 68 -4.03 -12.37 16.89
N PHE A 69 -4.22 -12.49 15.57
CA PHE A 69 -5.39 -13.15 15.00
C PHE A 69 -5.47 -14.61 15.45
N ARG A 70 -4.39 -15.40 15.31
CA ARG A 70 -4.37 -16.81 15.73
C ARG A 70 -4.60 -17.00 17.22
N ALA A 71 -4.14 -16.07 18.05
CA ALA A 71 -4.35 -16.14 19.49
C ALA A 71 -5.80 -15.81 19.91
N LYS A 72 -6.53 -15.05 19.08
CA LYS A 72 -7.91 -14.61 19.37
C LYS A 72 -8.97 -15.40 18.61
N ALA A 73 -8.61 -16.01 17.49
CA ALA A 73 -9.53 -16.77 16.67
C ALA A 73 -9.80 -18.12 17.31
N ASP A 74 -11.06 -18.35 17.68
CA ASP A 74 -11.55 -19.69 17.96
C ASP A 74 -11.82 -20.38 16.63
N LEU A 75 -10.89 -21.26 16.26
CA LEU A 75 -10.96 -22.00 15.01
C LEU A 75 -12.13 -23.00 15.08
N GLU A 76 -12.34 -23.68 16.19
CA GLU A 76 -13.40 -24.68 16.29
C GLU A 76 -14.79 -24.07 16.10
N ASP A 77 -15.02 -22.89 16.65
CA ASP A 77 -16.23 -22.09 16.43
C ASP A 77 -16.39 -21.64 14.96
N LEU A 78 -15.30 -21.18 14.33
CA LEU A 78 -15.27 -20.76 12.92
C LEU A 78 -15.63 -21.88 11.92
N TRP A 79 -15.40 -23.14 12.29
CA TRP A 79 -15.73 -24.31 11.48
C TRP A 79 -17.03 -25.01 11.92
N ALA A 80 -17.71 -24.53 12.98
CA ALA A 80 -18.91 -25.16 13.52
C ALA A 80 -20.12 -25.10 12.56
N GLU A 81 -20.22 -24.04 11.75
CA GLU A 81 -21.32 -23.83 10.79
C GLU A 81 -21.07 -24.45 9.40
N GLY A 82 -19.91 -25.11 9.19
CA GLY A 82 -19.49 -25.68 7.92
C GLY A 82 -18.10 -25.23 7.49
N ASP A 83 -17.67 -25.54 6.25
CA ASP A 83 -16.40 -25.02 5.73
C ASP A 83 -16.58 -23.56 5.26
N PRO A 84 -16.06 -22.56 5.99
CA PRO A 84 -16.21 -21.15 5.61
C PRO A 84 -15.48 -20.81 4.31
N LEU A 85 -14.61 -21.69 3.82
CA LEU A 85 -13.89 -21.51 2.55
C LEU A 85 -14.58 -22.21 1.37
N GLN A 86 -15.74 -22.84 1.59
CA GLN A 86 -16.49 -23.50 0.54
C GLN A 86 -16.88 -22.49 -0.54
N GLY A 87 -16.53 -22.78 -1.80
CA GLY A 87 -16.87 -21.94 -2.95
C GLY A 87 -16.04 -20.66 -3.10
N VAL A 88 -15.09 -20.39 -2.21
CA VAL A 88 -14.23 -19.18 -2.29
C VAL A 88 -13.17 -19.31 -3.37
N ARG A 89 -12.73 -20.54 -3.69
CA ARG A 89 -11.74 -20.80 -4.74
C ARG A 89 -12.41 -20.89 -6.11
N ASP A 90 -11.88 -20.12 -7.06
CA ASP A 90 -12.20 -20.29 -8.47
C ASP A 90 -11.81 -21.71 -8.94
N ARG A 91 -12.77 -22.40 -9.55
CA ARG A 91 -12.62 -23.76 -10.09
C ARG A 91 -12.43 -23.78 -11.61
N SER A 92 -12.37 -22.61 -12.23
CA SER A 92 -12.12 -22.50 -13.66
C SER A 92 -10.76 -23.13 -14.01
N PRO A 93 -10.62 -23.74 -15.20
CA PRO A 93 -9.32 -24.15 -15.69
C PRO A 93 -8.38 -22.94 -15.66
N GLY A 94 -7.20 -23.11 -15.06
CA GLY A 94 -6.17 -22.09 -15.04
C GLY A 94 -5.66 -21.77 -16.45
N ARG A 95 -4.51 -21.08 -16.53
CA ARG A 95 -3.88 -20.76 -17.81
C ARG A 95 -3.66 -22.02 -18.65
N GLN A 96 -4.19 -22.06 -19.86
CA GLN A 96 -3.92 -23.16 -20.78
C GLN A 96 -2.42 -23.19 -21.11
N VAL A 97 -1.79 -24.33 -20.84
CA VAL A 97 -0.39 -24.62 -21.19
C VAL A 97 -0.38 -25.74 -22.23
N ARG A 98 0.39 -25.55 -23.30
CA ARG A 98 0.71 -26.63 -24.24
C ARG A 98 1.94 -27.36 -23.70
N LEU A 99 1.79 -28.65 -23.44
CA LEU A 99 2.89 -29.56 -23.10
C LEU A 99 3.58 -30.04 -24.37
#